data_AF-A0A3D0UHU0-F1
#
_entry.id   AF-A0A3D0UHU0-F1
#
_cell.length_a   1.000
_cell.length_b   1.000
_cell.length_c   1.000
_cell.angle_alpha   90.00
_cell.angle_beta   90.00
_cell.angle_gamma   90.00
#
_symmetry.space_group_name_H-M   'P 1'
#
loop_
_entity.id
_entity.type
_entity.pdbx_description
1 polymer ?
#
loop_
_entity_poly.entity_id
_entity_poly.type
_entity_poly.pdbx_seq_one_letter_code
_entity_poly.pdbx_strand_id
1 'polypeptide(L)'
;MSDTDEIHHKWWLSDGFLGAMVVLLTAATAFAAYQSALSSIEGDDLDFEGQKTLVVATSSFLNGNAELIQDLQAYDAYRFFSDEDSAEAAVYLERMSPRLRERLEQPGNPLTMPTFRGPMPRPRR
;
A
#
# COMPACT_ATOMS: atom_id res chain seq x y z
N MET A 1 48.17 -63.91 -20.84
CA MET A 1 47.31 -63.05 -20.00
C MET A 1 46.26 -62.50 -20.95
N SER A 2 44.99 -62.80 -20.70
CA SER A 2 43.90 -62.74 -21.68
C SER A 2 43.45 -61.30 -21.96
N ASP A 3 43.27 -60.93 -23.23
CA ASP A 3 42.75 -59.63 -23.73
C ASP A 3 41.45 -59.17 -23.03
N THR A 4 40.72 -60.10 -22.41
CA THR A 4 39.51 -59.82 -21.64
C THR A 4 39.75 -58.93 -20.43
N ASP A 5 40.89 -59.03 -19.75
CA ASP A 5 41.14 -58.30 -18.50
C ASP A 5 41.38 -56.79 -18.75
N GLU A 6 41.95 -56.44 -19.90
CA GLU A 6 42.25 -55.04 -20.27
C GLU A 6 40.98 -54.27 -20.68
N ILE A 7 40.02 -54.95 -21.31
CA ILE A 7 38.72 -54.39 -21.70
C ILE A 7 37.85 -54.13 -20.47
N HIS A 8 37.81 -55.07 -19.53
CA HIS A 8 37.05 -54.91 -18.28
C HIS A 8 37.58 -53.75 -17.44
N HIS A 9 38.90 -53.55 -17.39
CA HIS A 9 39.49 -52.47 -16.59
C HIS A 9 39.21 -51.08 -17.19
N LYS A 10 39.25 -50.93 -18.52
CA LYS A 10 38.87 -49.69 -19.23
C LYS A 10 37.38 -49.37 -19.09
N TRP A 11 36.52 -50.38 -19.14
CA TRP A 11 35.08 -50.21 -19.00
C TRP A 11 34.70 -49.74 -17.59
N TRP A 12 35.31 -50.32 -16.56
CA TRP A 12 35.09 -49.93 -15.16
C TRP A 12 35.57 -48.51 -14.82
N LEU A 13 36.71 -48.10 -15.37
CA LEU A 13 37.22 -46.72 -15.24
C LEU A 13 36.34 -45.70 -15.98
N SER A 14 35.83 -46.07 -17.16
CA SER A 14 34.90 -45.24 -17.93
C SER A 14 33.58 -45.03 -17.18
N ASP A 15 32.98 -46.10 -16.65
CA ASP A 15 31.71 -46.02 -15.89
C ASP A 15 31.87 -45.29 -14.56
N GLY A 16 32.98 -45.51 -13.85
CA GLY A 16 33.28 -44.78 -12.62
C GLY A 16 33.47 -43.28 -12.85
N PHE A 17 34.16 -42.91 -13.94
CA PHE A 17 34.32 -41.51 -14.32
C PHE A 17 32.99 -40.89 -14.77
N LEU A 18 32.19 -41.62 -15.56
CA LEU A 18 30.87 -41.16 -15.98
C LEU A 18 29.95 -40.94 -14.76
N GLY A 19 29.94 -41.89 -13.83
CA GLY A 19 29.17 -41.80 -12.59
C GLY A 19 29.58 -40.60 -11.73
N ALA A 20 30.89 -40.36 -11.58
CA ALA A 20 31.39 -39.19 -10.86
C ALA A 20 30.97 -37.86 -11.52
N MET A 21 31.00 -37.80 -12.85
CA MET A 21 30.54 -36.64 -13.61
C MET A 21 29.03 -36.41 -13.45
N VAL A 22 28.22 -37.47 -13.45
CA VAL A 22 26.78 -37.37 -13.22
C VAL A 22 26.48 -36.87 -11.81
N VAL A 23 27.18 -37.37 -10.80
CA VAL A 23 27.02 -36.91 -9.41
C VAL A 23 27.40 -35.43 -9.28
N LEU A 24 28.53 -35.02 -9.85
CA LEU A 24 28.96 -33.61 -9.86
C LEU A 24 27.97 -32.71 -10.58
N LEU A 25 27.48 -33.14 -11.74
CA LEU A 25 26.51 -32.39 -12.52
C LEU A 25 25.19 -32.24 -11.76
N THR A 26 24.74 -33.30 -11.10
CA THR A 26 23.53 -33.31 -10.28
C THR A 26 23.68 -32.35 -9.09
N ALA A 27 24.81 -32.39 -8.39
CA ALA A 27 25.09 -31.49 -7.28
C ALA A 27 25.17 -30.02 -7.72
N ALA A 28 25.83 -29.73 -8.83
CA ALA A 28 25.92 -28.39 -9.40
C ALA A 28 24.54 -27.86 -9.82
N THR A 29 23.72 -28.71 -10.45
CA THR A 29 22.37 -28.34 -10.87
C THR A 29 21.45 -28.09 -9.67
N ALA A 30 21.53 -28.93 -8.64
CA ALA A 30 20.78 -28.74 -7.39
C ALA A 30 21.19 -27.45 -6.67
N PHE A 31 22.48 -27.14 -6.63
CA PHE A 31 22.98 -25.90 -6.04
C PHE A 31 22.52 -24.65 -6.81
N ALA A 32 22.56 -24.69 -8.14
CA ALA A 32 22.07 -23.60 -8.97
C ALA A 32 20.56 -23.38 -8.79
N ALA A 33 19.77 -24.46 -8.72
CA ALA A 33 18.34 -24.38 -8.44
C ALA A 33 18.05 -23.82 -7.04
N TYR A 34 18.83 -24.20 -6.03
CA TYR A 34 18.71 -23.68 -4.67
C TYR A 34 18.99 -22.17 -4.60
N GLN A 35 20.08 -21.70 -5.24
CA GLN A 35 20.41 -20.28 -5.31
C GLN A 35 19.35 -19.49 -6.09
N SER A 36 18.84 -20.04 -7.19
CA SER A 36 17.77 -19.42 -7.97
C SER A 36 16.49 -19.29 -7.14
N ALA A 37 16.11 -20.33 -6.40
CA ALA A 37 14.94 -20.29 -5.52
C ALA A 37 15.10 -19.26 -4.40
N LEU A 38 16.29 -19.16 -3.80
CA LEU A 38 16.58 -18.16 -2.77
C LEU A 38 16.43 -16.73 -3.32
N SER A 39 16.95 -16.45 -4.51
CA SER A 39 16.83 -15.13 -5.14
C SER A 39 15.40 -14.77 -5.51
N SER A 40 14.56 -15.75 -5.88
CA SER A 40 13.14 -15.55 -6.14
C SER A 40 12.40 -15.20 -4.87
N ILE A 41 12.75 -15.84 -3.74
CA ILE A 41 12.13 -15.57 -2.44
C ILE A 41 12.44 -14.15 -1.97
N GLU A 42 13.70 -13.71 -2.06
CA GLU A 42 14.09 -12.34 -1.67
C GLU A 42 13.46 -11.27 -2.57
N GLY A 43 13.29 -11.55 -3.87
CA GLY A 43 12.61 -10.64 -4.80
C GLY A 43 11.11 -10.54 -4.54
N ASP A 44 10.44 -11.68 -4.32
CA ASP A 44 9.00 -11.74 -4.10
C ASP A 44 8.58 -11.03 -2.80
N ASP A 45 9.38 -11.13 -1.73
CA ASP A 45 9.11 -10.46 -0.45
C ASP A 45 9.15 -8.92 -0.58
N LEU A 46 10.15 -8.39 -1.30
CA LEU A 46 10.28 -6.94 -1.54
C LEU A 46 9.15 -6.40 -2.43
N ASP A 47 8.77 -7.14 -3.46
CA ASP A 47 7.65 -6.77 -4.33
C ASP A 47 6.32 -6.81 -3.58
N PHE A 48 6.11 -7.79 -2.70
CA PHE A 48 4.91 -7.86 -1.87
C PHE A 48 4.84 -6.70 -0.87
N GLU A 49 5.94 -6.36 -0.21
CA GLU A 49 5.99 -5.23 0.73
C GLU A 49 5.81 -3.89 0.04
N GLY A 50 6.40 -3.72 -1.15
CA GLY A 50 6.21 -2.55 -2.01
C GLY A 50 4.75 -2.38 -2.44
N GLN A 51 4.12 -3.46 -2.93
CA GLN A 51 2.71 -3.45 -3.32
C GLN A 51 1.80 -3.18 -2.12
N LYS A 52 2.05 -3.82 -0.98
CA LYS A 52 1.29 -3.58 0.26
C LYS A 52 1.37 -2.11 0.67
N THR A 53 2.57 -1.53 0.66
CA THR A 53 2.77 -0.12 1.02
C THR A 53 2.03 0.80 0.04
N LEU A 54 2.09 0.52 -1.26
CA LEU A 54 1.39 1.29 -2.28
C LEU A 54 -0.13 1.22 -2.13
N VAL A 55 -0.68 0.03 -1.85
CA VAL A 55 -2.12 -0.18 -1.62
C VAL A 55 -2.58 0.53 -0.35
N VAL A 56 -1.80 0.46 0.73
CA VAL A 56 -2.11 1.18 1.97
C VAL A 56 -2.07 2.69 1.75
N ALA A 57 -1.05 3.21 1.06
CA ALA A 57 -0.95 4.64 0.75
C ALA A 57 -2.12 5.11 -0.13
N THR A 58 -2.47 4.34 -1.15
CA THR A 58 -3.59 4.66 -2.06
C THR A 58 -4.93 4.64 -1.33
N SER A 59 -5.19 3.60 -0.52
CA SER A 59 -6.42 3.50 0.25
C SER A 59 -6.52 4.61 1.31
N SER A 60 -5.41 4.94 1.98
CA SER A 60 -5.34 6.07 2.92
C SER A 60 -5.64 7.40 2.23
N PHE A 61 -5.10 7.63 1.03
CA PHE A 61 -5.35 8.85 0.27
C PHE A 61 -6.81 8.96 -0.16
N LEU A 62 -7.40 7.88 -0.69
CA LEU A 62 -8.81 7.86 -1.08
C LEU A 62 -9.74 8.05 0.11
N ASN A 63 -9.46 7.38 1.22
CA ASN A 63 -10.24 7.53 2.45
C ASN A 63 -10.15 8.95 3.01
N GLY A 64 -8.96 9.55 3.03
CA GLY A 64 -8.78 10.93 3.49
C GLY A 64 -9.53 11.95 2.61
N ASN A 65 -9.56 11.73 1.29
CA ASN A 65 -10.34 12.59 0.40
C ASN A 65 -11.86 12.41 0.59
N ALA A 66 -12.33 11.18 0.80
CA ALA A 66 -13.73 10.92 1.09
C ALA A 66 -14.17 11.57 2.41
N GLU A 67 -13.34 11.46 3.45
CA GLU A 67 -13.54 12.13 4.75
C GLU A 67 -13.63 13.66 4.56
N LEU A 68 -12.72 14.25 3.79
CA LEU A 68 -12.73 15.70 3.52
C LEU A 68 -14.02 16.17 2.82
N ILE A 69 -14.49 15.42 1.83
CA ILE A 69 -15.72 15.76 1.10
C ILE A 69 -16.93 15.66 2.03
N GLN A 70 -17.00 14.61 2.84
CA GLN A 70 -18.08 14.42 3.81
C GLN A 70 -18.09 15.53 4.86
N ASP A 71 -16.92 15.91 5.37
CA ASP A 71 -16.73 17.02 6.29
C ASP A 71 -17.18 18.36 5.68
N LEU A 72 -16.83 18.61 4.42
CA LEU A 72 -17.23 19.84 3.72
C LEU A 72 -18.76 19.93 3.61
N GLN A 73 -19.40 18.82 3.21
CA GLN A 73 -20.86 18.75 3.07
C GLN A 73 -21.57 18.90 4.42
N ALA A 74 -21.07 18.23 5.46
CA ALA A 74 -21.61 18.34 6.81
C ALA A 74 -21.43 19.78 7.34
N TYR A 75 -20.28 20.42 7.07
CA TYR A 75 -20.01 21.78 7.48
C TYR A 75 -20.89 22.81 6.78
N ASP A 76 -21.10 22.68 5.49
CA ASP A 76 -22.00 23.57 4.74
C ASP A 76 -23.45 23.45 5.24
N ALA A 77 -23.92 22.23 5.51
CA ALA A 77 -25.24 22.00 6.10
C ALA A 77 -25.33 22.56 7.53
N TYR A 78 -24.32 22.32 8.36
CA TYR A 78 -24.22 22.88 9.71
C TYR A 78 -24.35 24.41 9.69
N ARG A 79 -23.61 25.09 8.79
CA ARG A 79 -23.66 26.55 8.68
C ARG A 79 -24.97 27.08 8.11
N PHE A 80 -25.64 26.29 7.27
CA PHE A 80 -26.96 26.66 6.76
C PHE A 80 -27.99 26.66 7.91
N PHE A 81 -27.98 25.61 8.73
CA PHE A 81 -28.95 25.45 9.83
C PHE A 81 -28.56 26.20 11.11
N SER A 82 -27.30 26.62 11.29
CA SER A 82 -26.85 27.26 12.54
C SER A 82 -27.64 28.51 12.93
N ASP A 83 -28.17 29.23 11.94
CA ASP A 83 -28.95 30.45 12.14
C ASP A 83 -30.48 30.19 12.18
N GLU A 84 -30.94 29.03 11.71
CA GLU A 84 -32.38 28.71 11.54
C GLU A 84 -32.88 27.64 12.52
N ASP A 85 -32.11 26.56 12.72
CA ASP A 85 -32.44 25.44 13.58
C ASP A 85 -31.18 24.85 14.25
N SER A 86 -30.97 25.22 15.52
CA SER A 86 -29.83 24.75 16.30
C SER A 86 -29.82 23.24 16.57
N ALA A 87 -30.98 22.57 16.55
CA ALA A 87 -31.07 21.14 16.81
C ALA A 87 -30.62 20.35 15.56
N GLU A 88 -31.07 20.79 14.39
CA GLU A 88 -30.64 20.21 13.11
C GLU A 88 -29.14 20.48 12.85
N ALA A 89 -28.65 21.68 13.21
CA ALA A 89 -27.22 21.99 13.15
C ALA A 89 -26.38 21.00 14.01
N ALA A 90 -26.84 20.65 15.22
CA ALA A 90 -26.13 19.70 16.07
C ALA A 90 -25.98 18.31 15.42
N VAL A 91 -26.98 17.86 14.64
CA VAL A 91 -26.92 16.59 13.90
C VAL A 91 -25.81 16.61 12.84
N TYR A 92 -25.64 17.73 12.14
CA TYR A 92 -24.54 17.86 11.16
C TYR A 92 -23.18 18.02 11.84
N LEU A 93 -23.12 18.68 12.99
CA LEU A 93 -21.90 18.76 13.80
C LEU A 93 -21.41 17.37 14.23
N GLU A 94 -22.32 16.47 14.62
CA GLU A 94 -21.98 15.09 15.01
C GLU A 94 -21.48 14.23 13.85
N ARG A 95 -21.87 14.54 12.60
CA ARG A 95 -21.44 13.82 11.40
C ARG A 95 -20.04 14.19 10.90
N MET A 96 -19.48 15.29 11.39
CA MET A 96 -18.14 15.74 11.03
C MET A 96 -17.07 14.86 11.67
N SER A 97 -15.91 14.79 11.03
CA SER A 97 -14.73 14.16 11.59
C SER A 97 -14.34 14.82 12.92
N PRO A 98 -13.71 14.06 13.84
CA PRO A 98 -13.21 14.61 15.10
C PRO A 98 -12.27 15.80 14.88
N ARG A 99 -11.45 15.75 13.81
CA ARG A 99 -10.47 16.79 13.49
C ARG A 99 -11.15 18.12 13.14
N LEU A 100 -12.23 18.09 12.38
CA LEU A 100 -12.98 19.29 12.03
C LEU A 100 -13.74 19.84 13.24
N ARG A 101 -14.33 18.97 14.06
CA ARG A 101 -15.02 19.37 15.30
C ARG A 101 -14.09 20.06 16.28
N GLU A 102 -12.93 19.46 16.59
CA GLU A 102 -11.91 20.05 17.46
C GLU A 102 -11.45 21.42 16.96
N ARG A 103 -11.31 21.56 15.63
CA ARG A 103 -11.01 22.85 15.00
C ARG A 103 -12.14 23.86 15.22
N LEU A 104 -13.40 23.47 15.05
CA LEU A 104 -14.55 24.36 15.23
C LEU A 104 -14.74 24.83 16.68
N GLU A 105 -14.38 23.99 17.64
CA GLU A 105 -14.41 24.32 19.07
C GLU A 105 -13.29 25.31 19.47
N GLN A 106 -12.26 25.53 18.63
CA GLN A 106 -11.21 26.49 18.92
C GLN A 106 -11.69 27.95 18.77
N PRO A 107 -11.52 28.79 19.81
CA PRO A 107 -11.86 30.21 19.73
C PRO A 107 -10.97 30.93 18.71
N GLY A 108 -11.59 31.71 17.82
CA GLY A 108 -10.88 32.46 16.77
C GLY A 108 -10.64 31.69 15.47
N ASN A 109 -11.25 30.51 15.30
CA ASN A 109 -11.18 29.77 14.04
C ASN A 109 -11.82 30.60 12.90
N PRO A 110 -11.14 30.77 11.74
CA PRO A 110 -11.74 31.42 10.56
C PRO A 110 -13.03 30.76 10.06
N LEU A 111 -13.26 29.49 10.39
CA LEU A 111 -14.49 28.75 10.10
C LEU A 111 -15.66 29.12 11.05
N THR A 112 -15.40 29.71 12.21
CA THR A 112 -16.47 30.16 13.13
C THR A 112 -16.69 31.67 13.09
N MET A 113 -15.83 32.42 12.39
CA MET A 113 -16.06 33.83 12.13
C MET A 113 -17.32 34.02 11.26
N PRO A 114 -18.18 35.00 11.55
CA PRO A 114 -19.30 35.33 10.69
C PRO A 114 -18.74 35.70 9.31
N THR A 115 -19.09 34.94 8.28
CA THR A 115 -18.83 35.35 6.90
C THR A 115 -19.56 36.67 6.69
N PHE A 116 -18.89 37.64 6.09
CA PHE A 116 -19.42 38.98 5.88
C PHE A 116 -20.67 38.91 4.97
N ARG A 117 -21.85 38.65 5.57
CA ARG A 117 -23.16 38.68 4.91
C ARG A 117 -23.69 40.12 4.97
N GLY A 118 -22.88 41.06 4.51
CA GLY A 118 -23.34 42.42 4.23
C GLY A 118 -24.06 42.44 2.88
N PRO A 119 -25.11 43.27 2.71
CA PRO A 119 -25.71 43.44 1.38
C PRO A 119 -24.62 43.90 0.41
N MET A 120 -24.49 43.21 -0.73
CA MET A 120 -23.59 43.65 -1.80
C MET A 120 -23.86 45.13 -2.09
N PRO A 121 -22.83 45.99 -2.16
CA PRO A 121 -23.02 47.38 -2.54
C PRO A 121 -23.64 47.40 -3.93
N ARG A 122 -24.88 47.90 -4.03
CA ARG A 122 -25.54 48.08 -5.32
C ARG A 122 -24.63 49.00 -6.16
N PRO A 123 -24.34 48.66 -7.43
CA PRO A 123 -23.58 49.54 -8.29
C PRO A 123 -24.32 50.88 -8.36
N ARG A 124 -23.64 51.96 -7.95
CA ARG A 124 -24.16 53.30 -8.15
C ARG A 124 -24.28 53.50 -9.66
N ARG A 125 -25.52 53.71 -10.12
CA ARG A 125 -25.78 54.20 -11.47
C ARG A 125 -25.19 55.59 -11.64
#